data_AF-A0A962DJD4-F1
#
_entry.id   AF-A0A962DJD4-F1
#
_cell.length_a   1.000
_cell.length_b   1.000
_cell.length_c   1.000
_cell.angle_alpha   90.00
_cell.angle_beta   90.00
_cell.angle_gamma   90.00
#
_symmetry.space_group_name_H-M   'P 1'
#
loop_
_entity.id
_entity.type
_entity.pdbx_description
1 polymer ?
#
loop_
_entity_poly.entity_id
_entity_poly.type
_entity_poly.pdbx_seq_one_letter_code
_entity_poly.pdbx_strand_id
1 'polypeptide(L)'
;MNAKTKKLLPAPNCIFCNKTIEQVGGKQIVHQQVRGIKLSKKFQGGGNKDYPFQSFKLSENPETYVVVWGIWSIWSQSNINNAIELFKQNLHPWFCQKCGNRTCDKCQEPINMPMGSDVIYEDGDIRHVMVIGINPGCINPKCTNFKNIVIPAKAH
;
A
#
# COMPACT_ATOMS: atom_id res chain seq x y z
N MET A 1 -6.29 28.16 -10.27
CA MET A 1 -5.36 27.14 -10.83
C MET A 1 -5.13 26.08 -9.75
N ASN A 2 -5.71 24.89 -9.90
CA ASN A 2 -5.55 23.81 -8.91
C ASN A 2 -4.12 23.26 -9.02
N ALA A 3 -3.29 23.51 -8.01
CA ALA A 3 -1.98 22.88 -7.91
C ALA A 3 -2.20 21.36 -7.84
N LYS A 4 -1.89 20.63 -8.92
CA LYS A 4 -1.88 19.17 -8.91
C LYS A 4 -0.97 18.73 -7.77
N THR A 5 -1.51 17.96 -6.84
CA THR A 5 -0.74 17.40 -5.73
C THR A 5 0.42 16.60 -6.32
N LYS A 6 1.65 16.93 -5.94
CA LYS A 6 2.85 16.24 -6.44
C LYS A 6 2.71 14.75 -6.16
N LYS A 7 2.75 13.91 -7.20
CA LYS A 7 2.77 12.46 -7.05
C LYS A 7 4.11 12.05 -6.46
N LEU A 8 4.08 11.18 -5.45
CA LEU A 8 5.27 10.62 -4.84
C LEU A 8 5.54 9.26 -5.49
N LEU A 9 6.79 9.00 -5.86
CA LEU A 9 7.19 7.70 -6.38
C LEU A 9 7.17 6.67 -5.23
N PRO A 10 6.87 5.41 -5.51
CA PRO A 10 6.95 4.39 -4.46
C PRO A 10 8.37 4.27 -3.89
N ALA A 11 8.45 3.99 -2.60
CA ALA A 11 9.70 3.57 -1.95
C ALA A 11 10.28 2.30 -2.63
N PRO A 12 11.58 2.00 -2.49
CA PRO A 12 12.16 0.80 -3.10
C PRO A 12 11.73 -0.52 -2.40
N ASN A 13 11.35 -0.46 -1.12
CA ASN A 13 11.12 -1.64 -0.29
C ASN A 13 9.76 -1.57 0.43
N CYS A 14 9.17 -2.74 0.67
CA CYS A 14 8.01 -2.90 1.54
C CYS A 14 8.33 -2.41 2.95
N ILE A 15 7.50 -1.52 3.49
CA ILE A 15 7.70 -0.93 4.81
C ILE A 15 7.67 -1.94 5.96
N PHE A 16 7.03 -3.10 5.78
CA PHE A 16 6.88 -4.10 6.85
C PHE A 16 7.90 -5.25 6.80
N CYS A 17 8.35 -5.65 5.62
CA CYS A 17 9.27 -6.79 5.47
C CYS A 17 10.59 -6.46 4.78
N ASN A 18 10.78 -5.19 4.40
CA ASN A 18 11.98 -4.67 3.73
C ASN A 18 12.36 -5.35 2.40
N LYS A 19 11.46 -6.14 1.81
CA LYS A 19 11.68 -6.78 0.49
C LYS A 19 11.30 -5.84 -0.65
N THR A 20 12.00 -5.93 -1.77
CA THR A 20 11.64 -5.22 -3.01
C THR A 20 10.43 -5.87 -3.69
N ILE A 21 9.83 -5.19 -4.68
CA ILE A 21 8.69 -5.76 -5.41
C ILE A 21 9.10 -6.97 -6.25
N GLU A 22 10.33 -7.01 -6.77
CA GLU A 22 10.88 -8.13 -7.54
C GLU A 22 11.05 -9.38 -6.66
N GLN A 23 11.43 -9.20 -5.40
CA GLN A 23 11.60 -10.29 -4.44
C GLN A 23 10.27 -10.90 -3.98
N VAL A 24 9.19 -10.11 -3.95
CA VAL A 24 7.87 -10.57 -3.47
C VAL A 24 6.94 -10.96 -4.62
N GLY A 25 7.04 -10.29 -5.76
CA GLY A 25 6.06 -10.29 -6.83
C GLY A 25 4.79 -9.49 -6.50
N GLY A 26 3.85 -9.46 -7.44
CA GLY A 26 2.54 -8.82 -7.26
C GLY A 26 2.57 -7.30 -7.42
N LYS A 27 1.84 -6.59 -6.56
CA LYS A 27 1.65 -5.14 -6.56
C LYS A 27 2.01 -4.51 -5.21
N GLN A 28 2.31 -3.22 -5.25
CA GLN A 28 2.66 -2.40 -4.10
C GLN A 28 1.39 -1.76 -3.52
N ILE A 29 0.98 -2.13 -2.30
CA ILE A 29 -0.25 -1.63 -1.68
C ILE A 29 0.06 -0.45 -0.77
N VAL A 30 -0.76 0.60 -0.83
CA VAL A 30 -0.67 1.76 0.08
C VAL A 30 -1.82 1.80 1.09
N HIS A 31 -2.97 1.26 0.70
CA HIS A 31 -4.18 1.33 1.51
C HIS A 31 -5.07 0.09 1.31
N GLN A 32 -5.62 -0.39 2.42
CA GLN A 32 -6.74 -1.32 2.55
C GLN A 32 -7.67 -0.83 3.66
N GLN A 33 -8.92 -1.31 3.68
CA GLN A 33 -9.86 -0.99 4.75
C GLN A 33 -9.26 -1.22 6.17
N VAL A 34 -8.51 -2.31 6.33
CA VAL A 34 -7.96 -2.73 7.64
C VAL A 34 -6.57 -2.17 7.95
N ARG A 35 -5.89 -1.55 6.99
CA ARG A 35 -4.57 -0.94 7.21
C ARG A 35 -4.17 -0.02 6.07
N GLY A 36 -3.41 1.01 6.36
CA GLY A 36 -2.88 1.87 5.31
C GLY A 36 -2.00 2.98 5.82
N ILE A 37 -1.50 3.75 4.87
CA ILE A 37 -0.67 4.92 5.09
C ILE A 37 -1.01 6.01 4.07
N LYS A 38 -1.12 7.26 4.53
CA LYS A 38 -1.37 8.43 3.67
C LYS A 38 -0.80 9.72 4.28
N LEU A 39 -0.65 10.75 3.45
CA LEU A 39 -0.45 12.11 3.94
C LEU A 39 -1.80 12.80 4.21
N SER A 40 -1.81 13.71 5.18
CA SER A 40 -2.97 14.52 5.54
C SER A 40 -2.55 15.93 5.93
N LYS A 41 -3.36 16.93 5.57
CA LYS A 41 -3.22 18.32 6.07
C LYS A 41 -3.96 18.56 7.40
N LYS A 42 -4.56 17.51 7.95
CA LYS A 42 -5.32 17.55 9.21
C LYS A 42 -4.87 16.40 10.09
N PHE A 43 -4.76 16.65 11.38
CA PHE A 43 -4.61 15.60 12.37
C PHE A 43 -5.82 14.65 12.31
N GLN A 44 -5.56 13.35 12.36
CA GLN A 44 -6.53 12.25 12.42
C GLN A 44 -6.16 11.31 13.58
N GLY A 45 -7.12 11.06 14.47
CA GLY A 45 -7.00 10.13 15.57
C GLY A 45 -8.31 9.38 15.77
N GLY A 46 -8.25 8.10 16.16
CA GLY A 46 -9.44 7.28 16.41
C GLY A 46 -10.07 6.73 15.12
N GLY A 47 -11.40 6.72 15.01
CA GLY A 47 -12.10 6.12 13.87
C GLY A 47 -12.52 4.67 14.16
N ASN A 48 -12.21 3.74 13.24
CA ASN A 48 -12.54 2.33 13.45
C ASN A 48 -11.82 1.82 14.71
N LYS A 49 -12.56 1.22 15.65
CA LYS A 49 -12.01 0.77 16.94
C LYS A 49 -10.97 -0.34 16.79
N ASP A 50 -11.11 -1.17 15.76
CA ASP A 50 -10.18 -2.28 15.46
C ASP A 50 -8.96 -1.79 14.68
N TYR A 51 -9.12 -0.73 13.89
CA TYR A 51 -8.08 -0.16 13.01
C TYR A 51 -8.04 1.38 13.11
N PRO A 52 -7.67 1.93 14.27
CA PRO A 52 -7.74 3.38 14.48
C PRO A 52 -6.69 4.11 13.64
N PHE A 53 -7.06 5.29 13.16
CA PHE A 53 -6.14 6.27 12.61
C PHE A 53 -5.25 6.85 13.71
N GLN A 54 -4.00 7.08 13.34
CA GLN A 54 -3.00 7.78 14.14
C GLN A 54 -2.22 8.73 13.23
N SER A 55 -1.99 9.94 13.72
CA SER A 55 -1.26 10.97 12.98
C SER A 55 0.05 11.31 13.64
N PHE A 56 1.09 11.39 12.82
CA PHE A 56 2.44 11.78 13.20
C PHE A 56 2.81 13.02 12.40
N LYS A 57 3.26 14.07 13.08
CA LYS A 57 3.61 15.34 12.43
C LYS A 57 4.80 15.14 11.50
N LEU A 58 4.67 15.55 10.25
CA LEU A 58 5.72 15.48 9.22
C LEU A 58 6.41 16.84 9.04
N SER A 59 5.63 17.91 8.96
CA SER A 59 6.10 19.29 8.80
C SER A 59 5.15 20.26 9.49
N GLU A 60 5.68 21.40 9.95
CA GLU A 60 4.87 22.45 10.61
C GLU A 60 4.35 23.51 9.63
N ASN A 61 5.05 23.73 8.51
CA ASN A 61 4.67 24.70 7.49
C ASN A 61 4.97 24.19 6.07
N PRO A 62 3.95 23.83 5.26
CA PRO A 62 2.56 23.67 5.67
C PRO A 62 2.41 22.52 6.68
N GLU A 63 1.43 22.63 7.58
CA GLU A 63 1.17 21.56 8.53
C GLU A 63 0.74 20.28 7.80
N THR A 64 1.56 19.24 7.92
CA THR A 64 1.35 17.96 7.23
C THR A 64 1.60 16.82 8.21
N TYR A 65 0.78 15.78 8.12
CA TYR A 65 0.83 14.60 8.96
C TYR A 65 0.98 13.35 8.10
N VAL A 66 1.77 12.40 8.60
CA VAL A 66 1.70 11.00 8.20
C VAL A 66 0.57 10.36 9.00
N VAL A 67 -0.42 9.81 8.29
CA VAL A 67 -1.55 9.10 8.90
C VAL A 67 -1.41 7.62 8.59
N VAL A 68 -1.40 6.80 9.64
CA VAL A 68 -1.39 5.34 9.56
C VAL A 68 -2.61 4.78 10.27
N TRP A 69 -3.02 3.58 9.88
CA TRP A 69 -4.05 2.81 10.57
C TRP A 69 -3.83 1.31 10.36
N GLY A 70 -4.42 0.52 11.26
CA GLY A 70 -4.39 -0.92 11.21
C GLY A 70 -3.93 -1.54 12.53
N ILE A 71 -3.63 -2.83 12.48
CA ILE A 71 -3.26 -3.62 13.66
C ILE A 71 -1.94 -3.09 14.25
N TRP A 72 -1.96 -2.81 15.55
CA TRP A 72 -0.82 -2.26 16.31
C TRP A 72 0.46 -3.08 16.20
N SER A 73 0.37 -4.41 16.14
CA SER A 73 1.54 -5.28 16.00
C SER A 73 2.31 -5.06 14.70
N ILE A 74 1.69 -4.43 13.69
CA ILE A 74 2.29 -4.19 12.38
C ILE A 74 2.86 -2.76 12.30
N TRP A 75 2.18 -1.77 12.88
CA TRP A 75 2.69 -0.40 12.99
C TRP A 75 3.54 -0.22 14.25
N SER A 76 4.68 -0.91 14.27
CA SER A 76 5.72 -0.66 15.27
C SER A 76 6.27 0.77 15.14
N GLN A 77 6.87 1.29 16.22
CA GLN A 77 7.53 2.59 16.18
C GLN A 77 8.59 2.69 15.07
N SER A 78 9.29 1.58 14.80
CA SER A 78 10.28 1.50 13.71
C SER A 78 9.62 1.69 12.34
N ASN A 79 8.48 1.04 12.09
CA ASN A 79 7.76 1.19 10.82
C ASN A 79 7.18 2.60 10.67
N ILE A 80 6.69 3.20 11.76
CA ILE A 80 6.21 4.59 11.75
C ILE A 80 7.34 5.56 11.43
N ASN A 81 8.50 5.42 12.09
CA ASN A 81 9.65 6.28 11.83
C ASN A 81 10.14 6.13 10.39
N ASN A 82 10.20 4.90 9.86
CA ASN A 82 10.57 4.65 8.47
C ASN A 82 9.59 5.30 7.48
N ALA A 83 8.28 5.20 7.74
CA ALA A 83 7.25 5.90 6.95
C ALA A 83 7.48 7.41 6.87
N ILE A 84 7.78 8.04 8.02
CA ILE A 84 8.04 9.48 8.11
C ILE A 84 9.28 9.84 7.28
N GLU A 85 10.37 9.11 7.41
CA GLU A 85 11.61 9.37 6.68
C GLU A 85 11.43 9.21 5.16
N LEU A 86 10.69 8.19 4.72
CA LEU A 86 10.36 8.01 3.30
C LEU A 86 9.57 9.20 2.75
N PHE A 87 8.57 9.68 3.47
CA PHE A 87 7.82 10.86 3.04
C PHE A 87 8.68 12.12 2.99
N LYS A 88 9.61 12.32 3.95
CA LYS A 88 10.60 13.42 3.90
C LYS A 88 11.49 13.34 2.66
N GLN A 89 11.81 12.13 2.21
CA GLN A 89 12.58 11.88 0.99
C GLN A 89 11.75 11.97 -0.30
N ASN A 90 10.50 12.44 -0.24
CA ASN A 90 9.56 12.47 -1.36
C ASN A 90 9.23 11.08 -1.95
N LEU A 91 9.30 10.03 -1.12
CA LEU A 91 8.90 8.68 -1.49
C LEU A 91 7.60 8.29 -0.78
N HIS A 92 6.75 7.51 -1.46
CA HIS A 92 5.53 6.98 -0.90
C HIS A 92 5.79 5.58 -0.32
N PRO A 93 5.63 5.37 0.99
CA PRO A 93 5.69 4.04 1.57
C PRO A 93 4.59 3.15 1.01
N TRP A 94 4.90 1.86 0.87
CA TRP A 94 3.97 0.81 0.48
C TRP A 94 4.28 -0.47 1.24
N PHE A 95 3.34 -1.40 1.24
CA PHE A 95 3.51 -2.76 1.76
C PHE A 95 3.14 -3.79 0.71
N CYS A 96 3.83 -4.93 0.73
CA CYS A 96 3.63 -5.98 -0.26
C CYS A 96 2.34 -6.77 0.00
N GLN A 97 1.87 -7.48 -1.03
CA GLN A 97 0.67 -8.33 -0.94
C GLN A 97 0.76 -9.41 0.13
N LYS A 98 1.95 -9.96 0.42
CA LYS A 98 2.14 -10.92 1.52
C LYS A 98 1.88 -10.26 2.89
N CYS A 99 2.44 -9.09 3.14
CA CYS A 99 2.19 -8.33 4.38
C CYS A 99 0.75 -7.76 4.45
N GLY A 100 0.11 -7.54 3.31
CA GLY A 100 -1.27 -7.09 3.19
C GLY A 100 -2.31 -8.21 3.13
N ASN A 101 -1.91 -9.48 3.31
CA ASN A 101 -2.80 -10.65 3.19
C ASN A 101 -3.64 -10.66 1.90
N ARG A 102 -3.03 -10.26 0.78
CA ARG A 102 -3.58 -10.35 -0.59
C ARG A 102 -2.85 -11.45 -1.35
N THR A 103 -2.90 -12.66 -0.80
CA THR A 103 -2.22 -13.84 -1.32
C THR A 103 -3.23 -14.90 -1.75
N CYS A 104 -2.78 -15.82 -2.59
CA CYS A 104 -3.54 -16.99 -2.97
C CYS A 104 -3.68 -17.91 -1.75
N ASP A 105 -4.91 -18.30 -1.45
CA ASP A 105 -5.25 -19.28 -0.41
C ASP A 105 -4.50 -20.62 -0.55
N LYS A 106 -4.20 -21.05 -1.79
CA LYS A 106 -3.55 -22.34 -2.07
C LYS A 106 -2.05 -22.36 -1.88
N CYS A 107 -1.33 -21.32 -2.34
CA CYS A 107 0.14 -21.34 -2.35
C CYS A 107 0.79 -20.14 -1.65
N GLN A 108 -0.01 -19.23 -1.09
CA GLN A 108 0.44 -18.03 -0.38
C GLN A 108 1.28 -17.04 -1.22
N GLU A 109 1.40 -17.26 -2.53
CA GLU A 109 1.95 -16.28 -3.47
C GLU A 109 0.93 -15.20 -3.81
N PRO A 110 1.35 -13.98 -4.19
CA PRO A 110 0.44 -12.90 -4.54
C PRO A 110 -0.65 -13.29 -5.56
N ILE A 111 -1.84 -12.72 -5.39
CA ILE A 111 -2.91 -12.76 -6.42
C ILE A 111 -2.68 -11.68 -7.47
N ASN A 112 -3.15 -11.88 -8.70
CA ASN A 112 -2.94 -10.89 -9.77
C ASN A 112 -3.65 -9.56 -9.49
N MET A 113 -4.84 -9.62 -8.89
CA MET A 113 -5.67 -8.45 -8.56
C MET A 113 -5.88 -8.38 -7.05
N PRO A 114 -5.14 -7.52 -6.31
CA PRO A 114 -5.30 -7.36 -4.86
C PRO A 114 -6.55 -6.56 -4.52
N MET A 115 -7.72 -7.10 -4.84
CA MET A 115 -9.04 -6.48 -4.66
C MET A 115 -9.26 -5.90 -3.26
N GLY A 116 -9.97 -4.78 -3.18
CA GLY A 116 -10.18 -4.03 -1.94
C GLY A 116 -8.89 -3.40 -1.41
N SER A 117 -8.01 -2.99 -2.31
CA SER A 117 -6.75 -2.31 -1.96
C SER A 117 -6.48 -1.20 -2.97
N ASP A 118 -5.84 -0.14 -2.51
CA ASP A 118 -5.23 0.86 -3.39
C ASP A 118 -3.77 0.48 -3.62
N VAL A 119 -3.37 0.47 -4.89
CA VAL A 119 -2.02 0.12 -5.32
C VAL A 119 -1.33 1.33 -5.94
N ILE A 120 -0.05 1.49 -5.64
CA ILE A 120 0.81 2.52 -6.23
C ILE A 120 1.61 1.95 -7.41
N TYR A 121 1.73 2.73 -8.48
CA TYR A 121 2.51 2.41 -9.68
C TYR A 121 3.82 3.21 -9.72
N GLU A 122 4.70 2.84 -10.65
CA GLU A 122 6.02 3.45 -10.82
C GLU A 122 5.97 4.96 -11.12
N ASP A 123 4.86 5.46 -11.66
CA ASP A 123 4.62 6.89 -11.92
C ASP A 123 4.07 7.64 -10.69
N GLY A 124 3.95 6.96 -9.55
CA GLY A 124 3.36 7.48 -8.32
C GLY A 124 1.83 7.59 -8.37
N ASP A 125 1.18 7.06 -9.41
CA ASP A 125 -0.28 6.98 -9.47
C ASP A 125 -0.81 5.93 -8.51
N ILE A 126 -1.88 6.24 -7.80
CA ILE A 126 -2.54 5.33 -6.87
C ILE A 126 -3.90 4.98 -7.44
N ARG A 127 -4.17 3.69 -7.65
CA ARG A 127 -5.45 3.21 -8.20
C ARG A 127 -6.10 2.20 -7.27
N HIS A 128 -7.40 2.35 -7.11
CA HIS A 128 -8.21 1.40 -6.37
C HIS A 128 -8.45 0.14 -7.20
N VAL A 129 -8.20 -1.03 -6.62
CA VAL A 129 -8.58 -2.32 -7.19
C VAL A 129 -9.92 -2.73 -6.58
N MET A 130 -11.00 -2.52 -7.32
CA MET A 130 -12.36 -2.83 -6.87
C MET A 130 -12.55 -4.31 -6.53
N VAL A 131 -13.48 -4.58 -5.60
CA VAL A 131 -13.91 -5.95 -5.28
C VAL A 131 -14.92 -6.41 -6.32
N ILE A 132 -14.54 -7.44 -7.08
CA ILE A 132 -15.38 -8.06 -8.11
C ILE A 132 -15.51 -9.56 -7.81
N GLY A 133 -16.68 -10.13 -8.08
CA GLY A 133 -17.04 -11.53 -7.78
C GLY A 133 -16.34 -12.58 -8.67
N ILE A 134 -15.09 -12.34 -9.06
CA ILE A 134 -14.29 -13.25 -9.90
C ILE A 134 -13.03 -13.70 -9.18
N ASN A 135 -12.56 -14.91 -9.48
CA ASN A 135 -11.28 -15.39 -8.97
C ASN A 135 -10.13 -14.58 -9.60
N PRO A 136 -9.33 -13.85 -8.79
CA PRO A 136 -8.29 -12.96 -9.30
C PRO A 136 -7.12 -13.70 -9.94
N GLY A 137 -6.97 -15.01 -9.71
CA GLY A 137 -5.83 -15.79 -10.12
C GLY A 137 -4.58 -15.50 -9.29
N CYS A 138 -3.61 -16.41 -9.40
CA CYS A 138 -2.32 -16.36 -8.74
C CYS A 138 -1.20 -16.06 -9.74
N ILE A 139 -0.15 -15.39 -9.29
CA ILE A 139 1.05 -15.13 -10.10
C ILE A 139 1.95 -16.36 -10.25
N ASN A 140 1.84 -17.35 -9.36
CA ASN A 140 2.74 -18.50 -9.30
C ASN A 140 2.39 -19.54 -10.39
N PRO A 141 3.25 -19.79 -11.39
CA PRO A 141 2.98 -20.74 -12.48
C PRO A 141 2.73 -22.18 -12.05
N LYS A 142 3.18 -22.55 -10.83
CA LYS A 142 2.99 -23.89 -10.27
C LYS A 142 1.69 -24.04 -9.48
N CYS A 143 0.92 -22.97 -9.31
CA CYS A 143 -0.31 -22.97 -8.53
C CYS A 143 -1.49 -23.42 -9.41
N THR A 144 -2.43 -24.18 -8.83
CA THR A 144 -3.68 -24.55 -9.52
C THR A 144 -4.57 -23.33 -9.82
N ASN A 145 -4.41 -22.24 -9.06
CA ASN A 145 -5.06 -20.95 -9.31
C ASN A 145 -4.25 -20.04 -10.24
N PHE A 146 -3.16 -20.52 -10.87
CA PHE A 146 -2.35 -19.71 -11.77
C PHE A 146 -3.20 -19.14 -12.91
N LYS A 147 -3.06 -17.84 -13.14
CA LYS A 147 -3.60 -17.18 -14.34
C LYS A 147 -2.55 -16.24 -14.88
N ASN A 148 -2.16 -16.45 -16.13
CA ASN A 148 -1.31 -15.52 -16.84
C ASN A 148 -2.15 -14.30 -17.27
N ILE A 149 -2.29 -13.34 -16.36
CA ILE A 149 -2.98 -12.08 -16.65
C ILE A 149 -1.91 -11.06 -17.03
N VAL A 150 -1.81 -10.78 -18.33
CA VAL A 150 -1.09 -9.60 -18.81
C VAL A 150 -1.99 -8.41 -18.47
N ILE A 151 -1.76 -7.78 -17.32
CA ILE A 151 -2.45 -6.51 -17.02
C ILE A 151 -1.71 -5.43 -17.81
N PRO A 152 -2.29 -4.85 -18.88
CA PRO A 152 -1.65 -3.76 -19.58
C PRO A 152 -1.41 -2.62 -18.60
N ALA A 153 -0.20 -2.08 -18.57
CA ALA A 153 0.20 -0.98 -17.68
C ALA A 153 -0.64 0.30 -17.85
N LYS A 154 -1.45 0.37 -18.92
CA LYS A 154 -2.34 1.49 -19.25
C LYS A 154 -3.68 0.96 -19.74
N ALA A 155 -4.72 1.10 -18.93
CA ALA A 155 -6.08 1.30 -19.42
C ALA A 155 -6.45 2.74 -19.06
N HIS A 156 -6.88 3.48 -20.08
CA HIS A 156 -7.04 4.94 -20.13
C HIS A 156 -8.03 5.51 -19.12
#